data_AF-A0A257B3X2-F1
#
_entry.id   AF-A0A257B3X2-F1
#
_cell.length_a   1.000
_cell.length_b   1.000
_cell.length_c   1.000
_cell.angle_alpha   90.00
_cell.angle_beta   90.00
_cell.angle_gamma   90.00
#
_symmetry.space_group_name_H-M   'P 1'
#
loop_
_entity.id
_entity.type
_entity.pdbx_description
1 polymer ?
#
loop_
_entity_poly.entity_id
_entity_poly.type
_entity_poly.pdbx_seq_one_letter_code
_entity_poly.pdbx_strand_id
1 'polypeptide(L)'
;MAHILVVEDEAALRDLIVDALETEGHTTVATADGIEAMARLKEVSKGAPAFALVICDIKLPGLSGFSVCDFVRLDPNMARAPFLFLSGLGDTEQRLAGIARGADDYLAKPFSLNELLERVNWLLSQPSADLPAAAGAPNPLEQQTFDDLLRDIVHNARDGTLHFLLDDGSSGRIAFRGGQATVVVSDCKGSLEDQLRRLFGGQVKLFHFA
;
A
#
# COMPACT_ATOMS: atom_id res chain seq x y z
N MET A 1 13.03 20.37 -1.52
CA MET A 1 11.75 20.61 -2.23
C MET A 1 11.27 19.30 -2.82
N ALA A 2 10.07 18.86 -2.45
CA ALA A 2 9.47 17.60 -2.87
C ALA A 2 7.99 17.83 -3.20
N HIS A 3 7.42 17.02 -4.09
CA HIS A 3 6.00 17.04 -4.45
C HIS A 3 5.23 16.02 -3.61
N ILE A 4 4.33 16.46 -2.74
CA ILE A 4 3.72 15.63 -1.69
C ILE A 4 2.20 15.59 -1.86
N LEU A 5 1.61 14.40 -1.80
CA LEU A 5 0.16 14.21 -1.74
C LEU A 5 -0.28 14.15 -0.27
N VAL A 6 -1.26 14.97 0.11
CA VAL A 6 -1.90 14.97 1.44
C VAL A 6 -3.37 14.55 1.27
N VAL A 7 -3.77 13.50 1.99
CA VAL A 7 -5.14 12.97 1.96
C VAL A 7 -5.70 12.96 3.38
N GLU A 8 -6.60 13.90 3.68
CA GLU A 8 -7.13 14.14 5.01
C GLU A 8 -8.52 14.78 4.90
N ASP A 9 -9.53 14.21 5.54
CA ASP A 9 -10.92 14.67 5.43
C ASP A 9 -11.22 15.85 6.35
N GLU A 10 -10.54 15.96 7.50
CA GLU A 10 -10.65 17.11 8.39
C GLU A 10 -9.95 18.33 7.79
N ALA A 11 -10.73 19.27 7.24
CA ALA A 11 -10.19 20.43 6.53
C ALA A 11 -9.17 21.24 7.35
N ALA A 12 -9.45 21.50 8.63
CA ALA A 12 -8.55 22.25 9.49
C ALA A 12 -7.19 21.57 9.67
N LEU A 13 -7.17 20.24 9.82
CA LEU A 13 -5.94 19.48 9.94
C LEU A 13 -5.20 19.38 8.60
N ARG A 14 -5.93 19.15 7.50
CA ARG A 14 -5.37 19.12 6.15
C ARG A 14 -4.66 20.43 5.82
N ASP A 15 -5.33 21.56 6.04
CA ASP A 15 -4.80 22.89 5.76
C ASP A 15 -3.57 23.17 6.64
N LEU A 16 -3.61 22.77 7.91
CA LEU A 16 -2.47 22.90 8.83
C LEU A 16 -1.24 22.08 8.35
N ILE A 17 -1.44 20.86 7.86
CA ILE A 17 -0.37 20.02 7.32
C ILE A 17 0.20 20.64 6.04
N VAL A 18 -0.67 21.12 5.14
CA VAL A 18 -0.28 21.78 3.89
C VAL A 18 0.57 23.01 4.19
N ASP A 19 0.10 23.92 5.03
CA ASP A 19 0.82 25.15 5.39
C ASP A 19 2.20 24.84 5.97
N ALA A 20 2.32 23.82 6.83
CA ALA A 20 3.59 23.41 7.41
C ALA A 20 4.57 22.87 6.35
N LEU A 21 4.11 22.02 5.44
CA LEU A 21 4.94 21.45 4.37
C LEU A 21 5.39 22.52 3.36
N GLU A 22 4.50 23.44 3.00
CA GLU A 22 4.82 24.53 2.06
C GLU A 22 5.76 25.56 2.68
N THR A 23 5.68 25.80 3.98
CA THR A 23 6.64 26.63 4.73
C THR A 23 8.05 26.04 4.68
N GLU A 24 8.18 24.71 4.69
CA GLU A 24 9.45 23.99 4.50
C GLU A 24 9.89 23.91 3.02
N GLY A 25 9.16 24.56 2.11
CA GLY A 25 9.50 24.66 0.68
C GLY A 25 9.14 23.42 -0.14
N HIS A 26 8.22 22.58 0.33
CA HIS A 26 7.60 21.53 -0.48
C HIS A 26 6.43 22.07 -1.30
N THR A 27 6.03 21.33 -2.34
CA THR A 27 4.79 21.59 -3.09
C THR A 27 3.79 20.52 -2.73
N THR A 28 2.55 20.90 -2.42
CA THR A 28 1.54 19.96 -1.98
C THR A 28 0.38 19.84 -2.99
N VAL A 29 -0.21 18.65 -3.05
CA VAL A 29 -1.56 18.43 -3.58
C VAL A 29 -2.38 17.88 -2.43
N ALA A 30 -3.48 18.54 -2.10
CA ALA A 30 -4.34 18.17 -0.99
C ALA A 30 -5.69 17.65 -1.50
N THR A 31 -6.18 16.58 -0.90
CA THR A 31 -7.47 15.95 -1.23
C THR A 31 -8.24 15.63 0.05
N ALA A 32 -9.56 15.69 -0.01
CA ALA A 32 -10.43 15.48 1.15
C ALA A 32 -10.93 14.04 1.31
N ASP A 33 -10.71 13.19 0.31
CA ASP A 33 -11.19 11.81 0.31
C ASP A 33 -10.32 10.90 -0.57
N GLY A 34 -10.49 9.59 -0.39
CA GLY A 34 -9.69 8.60 -1.11
C GLY A 34 -10.03 8.49 -2.61
N ILE A 35 -11.22 8.94 -3.04
CA ILE A 35 -11.62 8.91 -4.46
C ILE A 35 -10.87 10.00 -5.21
N GLU A 36 -10.82 11.22 -4.67
CA GLU A 36 -10.04 12.32 -5.24
C GLU A 36 -8.55 11.98 -5.23
N ALA A 37 -8.02 11.42 -4.13
CA ALA A 37 -6.64 10.97 -4.05
C ALA A 37 -6.29 9.97 -5.17
N MET A 38 -7.15 8.96 -5.39
CA MET A 38 -6.96 8.01 -6.48
C MET A 38 -7.02 8.65 -7.86
N ALA A 39 -7.88 9.66 -8.06
CA ALA A 39 -7.92 10.40 -9.32
C ALA A 39 -6.59 11.09 -9.59
N ARG A 40 -5.99 11.76 -8.59
CA ARG A 40 -4.67 12.40 -8.71
C ARG A 40 -3.55 11.38 -8.98
N LEU A 41 -3.57 10.25 -8.28
CA LEU A 41 -2.58 9.20 -8.49
C LEU A 41 -2.67 8.60 -9.90
N LYS A 42 -3.88 8.45 -10.47
CA LYS A 42 -4.06 8.02 -11.86
C LYS A 42 -3.54 9.03 -12.89
N GLU A 43 -3.44 10.31 -12.55
CA GLU A 43 -2.84 11.31 -13.44
C GLU A 43 -1.32 11.12 -13.54
N VAL A 44 -0.67 10.64 -12.47
CA VAL A 44 0.76 10.30 -12.48
C VAL A 44 1.05 9.21 -13.51
N SER A 45 0.23 8.15 -13.55
CA SER A 45 0.35 7.08 -14.56
C SER A 45 0.13 7.58 -16.00
N LYS A 46 -0.46 8.77 -16.17
CA LYS A 46 -0.67 9.45 -17.47
C LYS A 46 0.42 10.48 -17.79
N GLY A 47 1.45 10.59 -16.96
CA GLY A 47 2.60 11.49 -17.17
C GLY A 47 2.57 12.77 -16.35
N ALA A 48 1.65 12.92 -15.39
CA ALA A 48 1.75 14.00 -14.40
C ALA A 48 2.98 13.79 -13.48
N PRO A 49 3.50 14.85 -12.83
CA PRO A 49 4.63 14.73 -11.92
C PRO A 49 4.35 13.73 -10.78
N ALA A 50 5.28 12.80 -10.56
CA ALA A 50 5.17 11.82 -9.48
C ALA A 50 5.19 12.48 -8.10
N PHE A 51 4.54 11.84 -7.14
CA PHE A 51 4.63 12.23 -5.74
C PHE A 51 5.88 11.59 -5.12
N ALA A 52 6.67 12.41 -4.44
CA ALA A 52 7.84 11.99 -3.68
C ALA A 52 7.48 11.45 -2.28
N LEU A 53 6.26 11.72 -1.80
CA LEU A 53 5.70 11.19 -0.56
C LEU A 53 4.16 11.28 -0.64
N VAL A 54 3.49 10.29 -0.07
CA VAL A 54 2.04 10.33 0.18
C VAL A 54 1.81 10.30 1.70
N ILE A 55 1.07 11.27 2.22
CA ILE A 55 0.59 11.34 3.59
C ILE A 55 -0.92 11.13 3.55
N CYS A 56 -1.43 10.13 4.27
CA CYS A 56 -2.82 9.70 4.10
C CYS A 56 -3.45 9.27 5.42
N ASP A 57 -4.60 9.83 5.78
CA ASP A 57 -5.43 9.25 6.85
C ASP A 57 -5.93 7.85 6.43
N ILE A 58 -5.93 6.93 7.37
CA ILE A 58 -6.57 5.62 7.22
C ILE A 58 -8.09 5.76 7.08
N LYS A 59 -8.71 6.62 7.90
CA LYS A 59 -10.17 6.76 8.01
C LYS A 59 -10.67 7.89 7.11
N LEU A 60 -10.79 7.59 5.83
CA LEU A 60 -11.33 8.52 4.84
C LEU A 60 -12.78 8.19 4.45
N PRO A 61 -13.58 9.18 4.08
CA PRO A 61 -14.85 8.94 3.42
C PRO A 61 -14.65 8.31 2.04
N GLY A 62 -15.58 7.44 1.64
CA GLY A 62 -15.51 6.73 0.36
C GLY A 62 -14.48 5.60 0.38
N LEU A 63 -13.25 5.88 -0.06
CA LEU A 63 -12.17 4.89 -0.11
C LEU A 63 -11.23 5.07 1.07
N SER A 64 -10.96 3.97 1.78
CA SER A 64 -10.03 3.97 2.91
C SER A 64 -8.60 4.30 2.50
N GLY A 65 -7.80 4.87 3.40
CA GLY A 65 -6.39 5.12 3.15
C GLY A 65 -5.60 3.85 2.81
N PHE A 66 -6.04 2.68 3.31
CA PHE A 66 -5.48 1.40 2.91
C PHE A 66 -5.64 1.12 1.42
N SER A 67 -6.80 1.45 0.84
CA SER A 67 -7.06 1.30 -0.59
C SER A 67 -6.18 2.23 -1.43
N VAL A 68 -5.91 3.44 -0.93
CA VAL A 68 -4.99 4.40 -1.55
C VAL A 68 -3.55 3.86 -1.54
N CYS A 69 -3.09 3.33 -0.40
CA CYS A 69 -1.78 2.69 -0.27
C CYS A 69 -1.64 1.49 -1.21
N ASP A 70 -2.68 0.66 -1.29
CA ASP A 70 -2.71 -0.49 -2.20
C ASP A 70 -2.56 -0.05 -3.66
N PHE A 71 -3.22 1.04 -4.06
CA PHE A 71 -3.09 1.59 -5.41
C PHE A 71 -1.65 2.08 -5.70
N VAL A 72 -1.06 2.84 -4.76
CA VAL A 72 0.32 3.34 -4.89
C VAL A 72 1.32 2.19 -5.05
N ARG A 73 1.17 1.12 -4.27
CA ARG A 73 2.08 -0.03 -4.29
C ARG A 73 1.94 -0.92 -5.53
N LEU A 74 0.78 -0.88 -6.19
CA LEU A 74 0.54 -1.62 -7.43
C LEU A 74 1.02 -0.89 -8.69
N ASP A 75 1.20 0.43 -8.64
CA ASP A 75 1.69 1.20 -9.79
C ASP A 75 3.24 1.24 -9.80
N PRO A 76 3.91 0.67 -10.82
CA PRO A 76 5.38 0.67 -10.91
C PRO A 76 6.02 2.06 -10.86
N ASN A 77 5.30 3.11 -11.27
CA ASN A 77 5.79 4.49 -11.26
C ASN A 77 5.75 5.13 -9.87
N MET A 78 4.97 4.55 -8.94
CA MET A 78 4.73 5.09 -7.61
C MET A 78 5.03 4.10 -6.48
N ALA A 79 5.29 2.82 -6.79
CA ALA A 79 5.48 1.77 -5.81
C ALA A 79 6.59 2.07 -4.80
N ARG A 80 7.59 2.88 -5.21
CA ARG A 80 8.72 3.32 -4.38
C ARG A 80 8.50 4.64 -3.65
N ALA A 81 7.41 5.35 -3.91
CA ALA A 81 7.11 6.59 -3.21
C ALA A 81 6.86 6.27 -1.73
N PRO A 82 7.57 6.90 -0.79
CA PRO A 82 7.24 6.82 0.62
C PRO A 82 5.74 7.03 0.89
N PHE A 83 5.17 6.25 1.79
CA PHE A 83 3.78 6.32 2.20
C PHE A 83 3.69 6.36 3.73
N LEU A 84 3.21 7.50 4.25
CA LEU A 84 3.02 7.77 5.66
C LEU A 84 1.53 7.72 5.99
N PHE A 85 1.13 6.79 6.86
CA PHE A 85 -0.22 6.79 7.39
C PHE A 85 -0.39 7.77 8.54
N LEU A 86 -1.52 8.49 8.56
CA LEU A 86 -2.05 9.13 9.76
C LEU A 86 -3.08 8.18 10.38
N SER A 87 -2.95 7.88 11.67
CA SER A 87 -3.73 6.84 12.36
C SER A 87 -4.34 7.36 13.65
N GLY A 88 -5.49 6.84 14.08
CA GLY A 88 -6.06 7.18 15.39
C GLY A 88 -5.35 6.48 16.56
N LEU A 89 -5.43 7.07 17.75
CA LEU A 89 -4.89 6.49 18.98
C LEU A 89 -5.55 5.11 19.29
N GLY A 90 -4.73 4.11 19.62
CA GLY A 90 -5.20 2.80 20.11
C GLY A 90 -5.32 1.69 19.06
N ASP A 91 -4.95 1.94 17.80
CA ASP A 91 -5.17 0.98 16.72
C ASP A 91 -3.90 0.22 16.29
N THR A 92 -3.37 -0.59 17.21
CA THR A 92 -2.22 -1.48 16.93
C THR A 92 -2.50 -2.40 15.74
N GLU A 93 -3.76 -2.82 15.55
CA GLU A 93 -4.16 -3.64 14.41
C GLU A 93 -4.09 -2.87 13.08
N GLN A 94 -4.58 -1.63 13.02
CA GLN A 94 -4.45 -0.77 11.83
C GLN A 94 -2.99 -0.47 11.50
N ARG A 95 -2.16 -0.24 12.51
CA ARG A 95 -0.72 -0.04 12.31
C ARG A 95 -0.06 -1.27 11.69
N LEU A 96 -0.30 -2.46 12.25
CA LEU A 96 0.21 -3.73 11.71
C LEU A 96 -0.35 -3.99 10.30
N ALA A 97 -1.62 -3.66 10.07
CA ALA A 97 -2.29 -3.79 8.78
C ALA A 97 -1.75 -2.82 7.71
N GLY A 98 -1.28 -1.64 8.10
CA GLY A 98 -0.63 -0.67 7.23
C GLY A 98 0.78 -1.09 6.84
N ILE A 99 1.58 -1.56 7.80
CA ILE A 99 2.92 -2.12 7.54
C ILE A 99 2.82 -3.32 6.59
N ALA A 100 1.86 -4.23 6.82
CA ALA A 100 1.65 -5.38 5.94
C ALA A 100 1.22 -5.00 4.50
N ARG A 101 0.74 -3.77 4.27
CA ARG A 101 0.41 -3.22 2.96
C ARG A 101 1.54 -2.42 2.31
N GLY A 102 2.68 -2.34 2.98
CA GLY A 102 3.88 -1.69 2.48
C GLY A 102 3.94 -0.19 2.79
N ALA A 103 3.22 0.33 3.78
CA ALA A 103 3.49 1.68 4.26
C ALA A 103 4.87 1.75 4.93
N ASP A 104 5.55 2.87 4.75
CA ASP A 104 6.94 3.06 5.21
C ASP A 104 6.99 3.56 6.66
N ASP A 105 6.00 4.34 7.07
CA ASP A 105 5.86 4.79 8.45
C ASP A 105 4.38 5.10 8.79
N TYR A 106 4.12 5.37 10.06
CA TYR A 106 2.81 5.73 10.59
C TYR A 106 2.99 6.83 11.66
N LEU A 107 2.03 7.75 11.72
CA LEU A 107 1.97 8.80 12.72
C LEU A 107 0.61 8.72 13.43
N ALA A 108 0.63 8.66 14.76
CA ALA A 108 -0.58 8.55 15.56
C ALA A 108 -1.15 9.94 15.86
N LYS A 109 -2.47 10.09 15.70
CA LYS A 109 -3.26 11.25 16.09
C LYS A 109 -3.62 11.15 17.58
N PRO A 110 -3.49 12.23 18.37
CA PRO A 110 -2.97 13.55 17.96
C PRO A 110 -1.44 13.56 17.85
N PHE A 111 -0.91 14.30 16.88
CA PHE A 111 0.53 14.51 16.67
C PHE A 111 0.86 16.01 16.66
N SER A 112 2.15 16.33 16.79
CA SER A 112 2.65 17.68 16.56
C SER A 112 3.12 17.87 15.12
N LEU A 113 3.07 19.09 14.58
CA LEU A 113 3.61 19.38 13.24
C LEU A 113 5.11 19.11 13.16
N ASN A 114 5.87 19.41 14.22
CA ASN A 114 7.30 19.11 14.26
C ASN A 114 7.56 17.61 14.09
N GLU A 115 6.78 16.76 14.76
CA GLU A 115 6.89 15.31 14.60
C GLU A 115 6.55 14.86 13.18
N LEU A 116 5.50 15.42 12.56
CA LEU A 116 5.18 15.14 11.16
C LEU A 116 6.32 15.54 10.23
N LEU A 117 6.88 16.74 10.40
CA LEU A 117 7.98 17.24 9.57
C LEU A 117 9.26 16.42 9.75
N GLU A 118 9.58 15.97 10.97
CA GLU A 118 10.70 15.05 11.22
C GLU A 118 10.54 13.74 10.47
N ARG A 119 9.32 13.17 10.46
CA ARG A 119 9.00 11.93 9.71
C ARG A 119 9.11 12.14 8.22
N VAL A 120 8.56 13.23 7.70
CA VAL A 120 8.64 13.62 6.28
C VAL A 120 10.08 13.77 5.84
N ASN A 121 10.89 14.51 6.61
CA ASN A 121 12.31 14.72 6.31
C ASN A 121 13.08 13.40 6.32
N TRP A 122 12.83 12.55 7.31
CA TRP A 122 13.45 11.23 7.37
C TRP A 122 13.09 10.37 6.16
N LEU A 123 11.80 10.26 5.82
CA LEU A 123 11.31 9.49 4.68
C LEU A 123 11.87 9.98 3.34
N LEU A 124 11.94 11.30 3.14
CA LEU A 124 12.49 11.90 1.93
C LEU A 124 14.03 11.81 1.85
N SER A 125 14.70 11.65 2.99
CA SER A 125 16.16 11.47 3.05
C SER A 125 16.62 10.04 2.79
N GLN A 126 15.71 9.05 2.87
CA GLN A 126 16.06 7.66 2.58
C GLN A 126 16.40 7.49 1.09
N PRO A 127 17.56 6.89 0.75
CA PRO A 127 17.84 6.51 -0.62
C PRO A 127 16.72 5.62 -1.15
N SER A 128 16.19 5.92 -2.33
CA SER A 128 15.14 5.13 -3.01
C SER A 128 15.54 3.67 -3.33
N ALA A 129 16.75 3.26 -2.88
CA ALA A 129 17.37 1.95 -3.02
C ALA A 129 17.39 1.13 -1.71
N ASP A 130 17.16 1.73 -0.54
CA ASP A 130 17.31 1.06 0.77
C ASP A 130 16.02 0.95 1.59
N LEU A 131 14.89 1.50 1.12
CA LEU A 131 13.59 1.01 1.58
C LEU A 131 13.48 -0.44 1.06
N PRO A 132 13.27 -1.45 1.92
CA PRO A 132 13.16 -2.82 1.47
C PRO A 132 11.98 -2.90 0.51
N ALA A 133 12.28 -2.88 -0.79
CA ALA A 133 11.42 -3.43 -1.83
C ALA A 133 11.39 -4.93 -1.62
N ALA A 134 10.87 -5.42 -0.48
CA ALA A 134 10.90 -6.82 -0.07
C ALA A 134 12.14 -7.56 -0.62
N ALA A 135 13.35 -7.03 -0.36
CA ALA A 135 14.54 -7.48 -1.07
C ALA A 135 15.12 -8.75 -0.42
N GLY A 136 15.16 -9.84 -1.19
CA GLY A 136 16.29 -10.76 -1.22
C GLY A 136 16.75 -11.38 0.11
N ALA A 137 15.95 -12.28 0.69
CA ALA A 137 16.58 -13.45 1.31
C ALA A 137 17.22 -14.31 0.19
N PRO A 138 18.32 -15.04 0.45
CA PRO A 138 18.82 -16.04 -0.51
C PRO A 138 17.65 -16.92 -0.92
N ASN A 139 17.54 -17.24 -2.21
CA ASN A 139 16.36 -17.87 -2.80
C ASN A 139 16.40 -19.40 -2.64
N PRO A 140 15.76 -20.04 -1.62
CA PRO A 140 15.47 -21.47 -1.67
C PRO A 140 14.33 -21.79 -2.65
N LEU A 141 13.68 -20.77 -3.24
CA LEU A 141 12.49 -20.91 -4.11
C LEU A 141 12.86 -21.10 -5.59
N GLU A 142 14.13 -21.07 -5.97
CA GLU A 142 14.58 -21.36 -7.33
C GLU A 142 14.37 -22.84 -7.75
N GLN A 143 13.90 -23.68 -6.81
CA GLN A 143 13.55 -25.08 -7.04
C GLN A 143 12.14 -25.46 -6.53
N GLN A 144 11.36 -24.50 -6.03
CA GLN A 144 9.99 -24.79 -5.57
C GLN A 144 8.97 -24.29 -6.58
N THR A 145 8.02 -25.16 -6.94
CA THR A 145 6.91 -24.76 -7.79
C THR A 145 5.98 -23.81 -7.00
N PHE A 146 5.24 -22.95 -7.70
CA PHE A 146 4.25 -22.05 -7.09
C PHE A 146 3.29 -22.80 -6.14
N ASP A 147 2.93 -24.03 -6.51
CA ASP A 147 2.06 -24.90 -5.70
C ASP A 147 2.69 -25.36 -4.38
N ASP A 148 4.00 -25.61 -4.36
CA ASP A 148 4.74 -26.03 -3.17
C ASP A 148 4.88 -24.87 -2.18
N LEU A 149 5.17 -23.67 -2.70
CA LEU A 149 5.26 -22.44 -1.91
C LEU A 149 3.93 -22.10 -1.24
N LEU A 150 2.82 -22.19 -2.00
CA LEU A 150 1.49 -21.95 -1.45
C LEU A 150 1.12 -23.00 -0.39
N ARG A 151 1.47 -24.27 -0.61
CA ARG A 151 1.20 -25.35 0.34
C ARG A 151 1.93 -25.14 1.66
N ASP A 152 3.18 -24.71 1.62
CA ASP A 152 4.00 -24.42 2.80
C ASP A 152 3.47 -23.22 3.60
N ILE A 153 3.01 -22.16 2.93
CA ILE A 153 2.44 -20.98 3.60
C ILE A 153 1.13 -21.35 4.32
N VAL A 154 0.26 -22.10 3.64
CA VAL A 154 -1.02 -22.57 4.22
C VAL A 154 -0.80 -23.54 5.37
N HIS A 155 0.09 -24.53 5.22
CA HIS A 155 0.31 -25.56 6.24
C HIS A 155 1.02 -25.01 7.48
N ASN A 156 1.89 -24.01 7.33
CA ASN A 156 2.62 -23.44 8.46
C ASN A 156 1.89 -22.28 9.15
N ALA A 157 0.62 -22.01 8.79
CA ALA A 157 -0.22 -20.98 9.39
C ALA A 157 0.47 -19.60 9.49
N ARG A 158 1.26 -19.23 8.47
CA ARG A 158 1.91 -17.93 8.42
C ARG A 158 0.94 -16.93 7.80
N ASP A 159 0.44 -16.01 8.62
CA ASP A 159 -0.31 -14.87 8.13
C ASP A 159 0.60 -14.00 7.24
N GLY A 160 0.10 -13.57 6.08
CA GLY A 160 0.93 -12.84 5.11
C GLY A 160 0.20 -12.54 3.81
N THR A 161 0.81 -11.74 2.94
CA THR A 161 0.27 -11.43 1.60
C THR A 161 1.30 -11.77 0.54
N LEU A 162 0.94 -12.65 -0.39
CA LEU A 162 1.75 -12.98 -1.56
C LEU A 162 1.28 -12.14 -2.74
N HIS A 163 2.18 -11.41 -3.38
CA HIS A 163 1.89 -10.72 -4.64
C HIS A 163 2.41 -11.59 -5.79
N PHE A 164 1.64 -11.69 -6.88
CA PHE A 164 2.05 -12.42 -8.07
C PHE A 164 1.78 -11.60 -9.33
N LEU A 165 2.65 -11.78 -10.32
CA LEU A 165 2.53 -11.28 -11.68
C LEU A 165 2.76 -12.47 -12.60
N LEU A 166 1.82 -12.73 -13.49
CA LEU A 166 1.88 -13.83 -14.45
C LEU A 166 2.43 -13.34 -15.79
N ASP A 167 2.92 -14.29 -16.59
CA ASP A 167 3.51 -14.00 -17.90
C ASP A 167 2.50 -13.39 -18.89
N ASP A 168 1.20 -13.62 -18.68
CA ASP A 168 0.14 -13.01 -19.47
C ASP A 168 -0.20 -11.56 -19.05
N GLY A 169 0.56 -11.02 -18.08
CA GLY A 169 0.39 -9.68 -17.53
C GLY A 169 -0.65 -9.58 -16.40
N SER A 170 -1.36 -10.67 -16.11
CA SER A 170 -2.29 -10.71 -14.98
C SER A 170 -1.53 -10.59 -13.67
N SER A 171 -2.09 -9.86 -12.71
CA SER A 171 -1.49 -9.73 -11.39
C SER A 171 -2.52 -9.90 -10.29
N GLY A 172 -2.04 -10.26 -9.11
CA GLY A 172 -2.92 -10.45 -7.98
C GLY A 172 -2.18 -10.52 -6.67
N ARG A 173 -2.95 -10.68 -5.61
CA ARG A 173 -2.47 -10.89 -4.26
C ARG A 173 -3.26 -11.99 -3.57
N ILE A 174 -2.58 -12.80 -2.77
CA ILE A 174 -3.17 -13.83 -1.93
C ILE A 174 -2.83 -13.50 -0.49
N ALA A 175 -3.83 -13.08 0.27
CA ALA A 175 -3.72 -12.82 1.70
C ALA A 175 -4.10 -14.08 2.48
N PHE A 176 -3.19 -14.55 3.34
CA PHE A 176 -3.39 -15.65 4.27
C PHE A 176 -3.64 -15.10 5.67
N ARG A 177 -4.76 -15.47 6.29
CA ARG A 177 -5.07 -15.13 7.69
C ARG A 177 -5.80 -16.26 8.39
N GLY A 178 -5.23 -16.77 9.49
CA GLY A 178 -5.89 -17.75 10.35
C GLY A 178 -6.30 -19.03 9.61
N GLY A 179 -5.50 -19.47 8.64
CA GLY A 179 -5.78 -20.63 7.79
C GLY A 179 -6.74 -20.38 6.62
N GLN A 180 -7.22 -19.15 6.42
CA GLN A 180 -8.03 -18.77 5.27
C GLN A 180 -7.20 -17.97 4.25
N ALA A 181 -7.47 -18.21 2.96
CA ALA A 181 -6.83 -17.49 1.86
C ALA A 181 -7.84 -16.57 1.16
N THR A 182 -7.51 -15.30 1.01
CA THR A 182 -8.28 -14.32 0.23
C THR A 182 -7.46 -13.92 -0.97
N VAL A 183 -7.99 -14.16 -2.16
CA VAL A 183 -7.32 -13.84 -3.41
C VAL A 183 -7.98 -12.63 -4.03
N VAL A 184 -7.19 -11.61 -4.32
CA VAL A 184 -7.60 -10.47 -5.14
C VAL A 184 -6.83 -10.54 -6.44
N VAL A 185 -7.56 -10.53 -7.55
CA VAL A 185 -6.97 -10.57 -8.89
C VAL A 185 -7.36 -9.34 -9.68
N SER A 186 -6.40 -8.80 -10.41
CA SER A 186 -6.61 -7.78 -11.43
C SER A 186 -6.64 -8.46 -12.78
N ASP A 187 -7.77 -8.36 -13.48
CA ASP A 187 -7.93 -8.76 -14.88
C ASP A 187 -7.72 -10.25 -15.22
N CYS A 188 -7.82 -11.16 -14.24
CA CYS A 188 -7.72 -12.60 -14.48
C CYS A 188 -8.99 -13.15 -15.16
N LYS A 189 -8.82 -13.96 -16.23
CA LYS A 189 -9.90 -14.75 -16.85
C LYS A 189 -9.55 -16.24 -16.88
N GLY A 190 -10.52 -17.10 -16.57
CA GLY A 190 -10.43 -18.54 -16.81
C GLY A 190 -9.53 -19.33 -15.84
N SER A 191 -8.57 -20.09 -16.39
CA SER A 191 -7.85 -21.23 -15.76
C SER A 191 -7.24 -20.97 -14.37
N LEU A 192 -6.81 -19.74 -14.08
CA LEU A 192 -6.19 -19.40 -12.79
C LEU A 192 -7.20 -19.46 -11.63
N GLU A 193 -8.44 -19.03 -11.88
CA GLU A 193 -9.49 -19.05 -10.85
C GLU A 193 -9.80 -20.49 -10.42
N ASP A 194 -9.90 -21.40 -11.40
CA ASP A 194 -10.15 -22.83 -11.17
C ASP A 194 -8.97 -23.50 -10.46
N GLN A 195 -7.73 -23.14 -10.81
CA GLN A 195 -6.53 -23.61 -10.13
C GLN A 195 -6.50 -23.17 -8.66
N LEU A 196 -6.78 -21.89 -8.37
CA LEU A 196 -6.84 -21.38 -7.00
C LEU A 196 -7.95 -22.04 -6.20
N ARG A 197 -9.16 -22.18 -6.76
CA ARG A 197 -10.27 -22.88 -6.07
C ARG A 197 -9.93 -24.33 -5.74
N ARG A 198 -9.22 -25.03 -6.63
CA ARG A 198 -8.75 -26.42 -6.43
C ARG A 198 -7.66 -26.51 -5.36
N LEU A 199 -6.69 -25.60 -5.37
CA LEU A 199 -5.56 -25.57 -4.43
C LEU A 199 -6.01 -25.36 -2.99
N PHE A 200 -6.98 -24.48 -2.77
CA PHE A 200 -7.43 -24.10 -1.42
C PHE A 200 -8.74 -24.79 -1.00
N GLY A 201 -9.16 -25.84 -1.71
CA GLY A 201 -10.29 -26.69 -1.30
C GLY A 201 -11.61 -25.95 -1.05
N GLY A 202 -11.85 -24.81 -1.72
CA GLY A 202 -13.03 -23.97 -1.52
C GLY A 202 -12.96 -22.96 -0.38
N GLN A 203 -11.85 -22.87 0.37
CA GLN A 203 -11.63 -21.87 1.43
C GLN A 203 -11.08 -20.53 0.89
N VAL A 204 -11.38 -20.22 -0.37
CA VAL A 204 -10.89 -19.01 -1.06
C VAL A 204 -12.02 -18.10 -1.46
N LYS A 205 -11.89 -16.84 -1.05
CA LYS A 205 -12.71 -15.74 -1.58
C LYS A 205 -11.94 -15.03 -2.68
N LEU A 206 -12.55 -14.97 -3.86
CA LEU A 206 -12.01 -14.30 -5.05
C LEU A 206 -12.70 -12.96 -5.25
N PHE A 207 -11.90 -11.92 -5.38
CA PHE A 207 -12.38 -10.57 -5.68
C PHE A 207 -11.79 -10.12 -7.01
N HIS A 208 -12.68 -9.65 -7.90
CA HIS A 208 -12.32 -9.06 -9.18
C HIS A 208 -12.44 -7.53 -9.08
N PHE A 209 -11.41 -6.83 -9.55
CA PHE A 209 -11.47 -5.39 -9.79
C PHE A 209 -11.51 -5.13 -11.29
N ALA A 210 -12.35 -4.18 -11.71
CA ALA A 210 -12.48 -3.70 -13.09
C ALA A 210 -11.62 -2.47 -13.33
#